data_AF-A0A371CME7-F1
#
_entry.id   AF-A0A371CME7-F1
#
_cell.length_a   1.000
_cell.length_b   1.000
_cell.length_c   1.000
_cell.angle_alpha   90.00
_cell.angle_beta   90.00
_cell.angle_gamma   90.00
#
_symmetry.space_group_name_H-M   'P 1'
#
loop_
_entity.id
_entity.type
_entity.pdbx_description
1 polymer ?
#
loop_
_entity_poly.entity_id
_entity_poly.type
_entity_poly.pdbx_seq_one_letter_code
_entity_poly.pdbx_strand_id
1 'polypeptide(L)'
;GKAEERKISQWNVYVSKEIKKYNEEAGLERKRISQGPIQEIAERWRAMPQEERDAVVGDGVEELEERRKNRMEGIQNVSIAAFNDARATLATLQRDMSNLHGRTDIDIFCVAFRSKIDAYNTPYIFYTSERIAAYIQNQTRKTIHEFALGMEAYNLSGANTQPLKHDDEVTALKKKIADLVYEKLLEACEGRSTPPKMFYVNFESRMTAKYGVVVRNWPIRKFTAPGNVNSLPTLSILYNAWRSGATHFHRLDDDQWRQW
;
A
#
# COMPACT_ATOMS: atom_id res chain seq x y z
N GLY A 1 22.94 21.53 -12.77
CA GLY A 1 23.49 21.24 -14.10
C GLY A 1 23.40 19.75 -14.33
N LYS A 2 22.89 19.30 -15.48
CA LYS A 2 22.93 17.88 -15.84
C LYS A 2 24.39 17.45 -15.95
N ALA A 3 24.80 16.46 -15.16
CA ALA A 3 26.11 15.86 -15.32
C ALA A 3 26.14 15.17 -16.70
N GLU A 4 26.98 15.66 -17.61
CA GLU A 4 27.20 14.98 -18.88
C GLU A 4 27.76 13.58 -18.63
N GLU A 5 27.12 12.59 -19.24
CA GLU A 5 27.48 11.20 -19.08
C GLU A 5 28.89 10.99 -19.68
N ARG A 6 29.85 10.56 -18.84
CA ARG A 6 31.24 10.37 -19.27
C ARG A 6 31.30 9.27 -20.34
N LYS A 7 31.77 9.64 -21.54
CA LYS A 7 32.01 8.73 -22.66
C LYS A 7 32.90 7.54 -22.24
N ILE A 8 32.56 6.34 -22.71
CA ILE A 8 33.36 5.13 -22.48
C ILE A 8 34.61 5.21 -23.36
N SER A 9 35.80 5.21 -22.75
CA SER A 9 37.06 5.15 -23.48
C SER A 9 37.48 3.70 -23.75
N GLN A 10 38.31 3.49 -24.77
CA GLN A 10 38.94 2.20 -25.08
C GLN A 10 39.66 1.59 -23.85
N TRP A 11 40.31 2.45 -23.06
CA TRP A 11 40.93 2.06 -21.79
C TRP A 11 39.93 1.48 -20.78
N ASN A 12 38.73 2.05 -20.66
CA ASN A 12 37.69 1.54 -19.74
C ASN A 12 37.23 0.13 -20.15
N VAL A 13 37.15 -0.14 -21.46
CA VAL A 13 36.81 -1.46 -22.01
C VAL A 13 37.89 -2.47 -21.65
N TYR A 14 39.14 -2.13 -21.93
CA TYR A 14 40.29 -2.99 -21.65
C TYR A 14 40.41 -3.34 -20.16
N VAL A 15 40.32 -2.33 -19.29
CA VAL A 15 40.35 -2.52 -17.83
C VAL A 15 39.20 -3.41 -17.37
N SER A 16 37.98 -3.23 -17.91
CA SER A 16 36.85 -4.08 -17.53
C SER A 16 37.05 -5.54 -17.94
N LYS A 17 37.62 -5.80 -19.12
CA LYS A 17 37.91 -7.17 -19.60
C LYS A 17 39.01 -7.83 -18.77
N GLU A 18 40.11 -7.12 -18.50
CA GLU A 18 41.24 -7.66 -17.74
C GLU A 18 40.90 -7.87 -16.25
N ILE A 19 40.14 -6.96 -15.63
CA ILE A 19 39.66 -7.16 -14.25
C ILE A 19 38.69 -8.34 -14.17
N LYS A 20 37.88 -8.58 -15.20
CA LYS A 20 36.99 -9.74 -15.24
C LYS A 20 37.79 -11.05 -15.26
N LYS A 21 38.79 -11.17 -16.15
CA LYS A 21 39.72 -12.31 -16.19
C LYS A 21 40.43 -12.51 -14.85
N TYR A 22 40.97 -11.43 -14.29
CA TYR A 22 41.65 -11.46 -12.99
C TYR A 22 40.74 -11.96 -11.86
N ASN A 23 39.47 -11.53 -11.84
CA ASN A 23 38.49 -11.95 -10.83
C ASN A 23 38.03 -13.40 -11.00
N GLU A 24 38.01 -13.91 -12.24
CA GLU A 24 37.71 -15.31 -12.56
C GLU A 24 38.88 -16.22 -12.14
N GLU A 25 40.12 -15.79 -12.36
CA GLU A 25 41.34 -16.52 -11.97
C GLU A 25 41.62 -16.51 -10.46
N ALA A 26 41.35 -15.41 -9.76
CA ALA A 26 41.66 -15.24 -8.34
C ALA A 26 40.68 -15.95 -7.37
N GLY A 27 39.51 -16.40 -7.85
CA GLY A 27 38.52 -17.11 -7.04
C GLY A 27 38.09 -16.34 -5.78
N LEU A 28 38.38 -16.89 -4.60
CA LEU A 28 38.02 -16.35 -3.27
C LEU A 28 39.07 -15.42 -2.67
N GLU A 29 40.33 -15.43 -3.13
CA GLU A 29 41.41 -14.59 -2.61
C GLU A 29 41.58 -13.31 -3.44
N ARG A 30 40.56 -12.45 -3.41
CA ARG A 30 40.53 -11.23 -4.21
C ARG A 30 41.31 -10.10 -3.52
N LYS A 31 42.36 -9.60 -4.17
CA LYS A 31 43.02 -8.35 -3.78
C LYS A 31 42.19 -7.15 -4.22
N ARG A 32 42.23 -6.05 -3.45
CA ARG A 32 41.55 -4.80 -3.87
C ARG A 32 42.20 -4.28 -5.15
N ILE A 33 41.40 -3.80 -6.10
CA ILE A 33 41.86 -3.27 -7.41
C ILE A 33 42.92 -2.16 -7.23
N SER A 34 42.82 -1.37 -6.15
CA SER A 34 43.75 -0.30 -5.79
C SER A 34 45.10 -0.79 -5.21
N GLN A 35 45.29 -2.10 -5.02
CA GLN A 35 46.46 -2.68 -4.37
C GLN A 35 47.43 -3.39 -5.36
N GLY A 36 47.34 -3.13 -6.66
CA GLY A 36 48.34 -3.63 -7.63
C GLY A 36 47.81 -3.95 -9.04
N PRO A 37 46.71 -4.70 -9.21
CA PRO A 37 46.30 -5.22 -10.53
C PRO A 37 46.10 -4.14 -11.60
N ILE A 38 45.64 -2.96 -11.19
CA ILE A 38 45.40 -1.85 -12.12
C ILE A 38 46.69 -1.22 -12.67
N GLN A 39 47.81 -1.32 -11.95
CA GLN A 39 49.11 -0.80 -12.40
C GLN A 39 49.69 -1.72 -13.47
N GLU A 40 49.63 -3.04 -13.27
CA GLU A 40 50.06 -4.04 -14.26
C GLU A 40 49.22 -3.98 -15.55
N ILE A 41 47.91 -3.80 -15.42
CA ILE A 41 46.99 -3.62 -16.57
C ILE A 41 47.33 -2.32 -17.33
N ALA A 42 47.70 -1.24 -16.61
CA ALA A 42 48.07 0.03 -17.24
C ALA A 42 49.39 -0.06 -18.00
N GLU A 43 50.37 -0.79 -17.48
CA GLU A 43 51.64 -1.02 -18.16
C GLU A 43 51.47 -1.86 -19.43
N ARG A 44 50.68 -2.95 -19.35
CA ARG A 44 50.34 -3.79 -20.53
C ARG A 44 49.63 -2.99 -21.61
N TRP A 45 48.69 -2.12 -21.23
CA TRP A 45 48.00 -1.26 -22.19
C TRP A 45 48.94 -0.27 -22.88
N ARG A 46 49.88 0.34 -22.14
CA ARG A 46 50.85 1.28 -22.71
C ARG A 46 51.81 0.60 -23.68
N ALA A 47 52.21 -0.64 -23.40
CA ALA A 47 53.09 -1.43 -24.26
C ALA A 47 52.40 -1.96 -25.53
N MET A 48 51.07 -1.99 -25.57
CA MET A 48 50.30 -2.52 -26.69
C MET A 48 50.22 -1.53 -27.88
N PRO A 49 50.50 -1.97 -29.13
CA PRO A 49 50.30 -1.16 -30.33
C PRO A 49 48.81 -0.89 -30.61
N GLN A 50 48.54 0.18 -31.35
CA GLN A 50 47.17 0.69 -31.54
C GLN A 50 46.24 -0.32 -32.23
N GLU A 51 46.73 -1.08 -33.19
CA GLU A 51 45.96 -2.12 -33.91
C GLU A 51 45.52 -3.25 -32.97
N GLU A 52 46.38 -3.65 -32.03
CA GLU A 52 46.07 -4.67 -31.03
C GLU A 52 45.08 -4.14 -29.98
N ARG A 53 45.16 -2.85 -29.64
CA ARG A 53 44.16 -2.19 -28.76
C ARG A 53 42.77 -2.20 -29.39
N ASP A 54 42.66 -1.87 -30.66
CA ASP A 54 41.36 -1.84 -31.36
C ASP A 54 40.76 -3.26 -31.46
N ALA A 55 41.59 -4.28 -31.69
CA ALA A 55 41.16 -5.69 -31.67
C ALA A 55 40.69 -6.17 -30.28
N VAL A 56 41.38 -5.78 -29.20
CA VAL A 56 41.00 -6.17 -27.83
C VAL A 56 39.74 -5.43 -27.36
N VAL A 57 39.58 -4.18 -27.77
CA VAL A 57 38.37 -3.39 -27.47
C VAL A 57 37.17 -4.00 -28.20
N GLY A 58 37.27 -4.24 -29.51
CA GLY A 58 36.22 -4.88 -30.31
C GLY A 58 34.84 -4.23 -30.11
N ASP A 59 33.83 -5.08 -29.89
CA ASP A 59 32.45 -4.78 -29.49
C ASP A 59 32.29 -4.39 -28.01
N GLY A 60 33.37 -4.36 -27.23
CA GLY A 60 33.31 -4.16 -25.77
C GLY A 60 32.86 -2.77 -25.33
N VAL A 61 32.82 -1.78 -26.22
CA VAL A 61 32.17 -0.49 -25.96
C VAL A 61 30.65 -0.68 -25.88
N GLU A 62 30.06 -1.40 -26.84
CA GLU A 62 28.62 -1.69 -26.91
C GLU A 62 28.18 -2.57 -25.73
N GLU A 63 28.95 -3.61 -25.40
CA GLU A 63 28.71 -4.47 -24.22
C GLU A 63 28.72 -3.66 -22.91
N LEU A 64 29.64 -2.69 -22.78
CA LEU A 64 29.69 -1.84 -21.59
C LEU A 64 28.58 -0.78 -21.54
N GLU A 65 28.13 -0.27 -22.68
CA GLU A 65 26.95 0.59 -22.77
C GLU A 65 25.68 -0.17 -22.41
N GLU A 66 25.52 -1.39 -22.91
CA GLU A 66 24.42 -2.28 -22.56
C GLU A 66 24.45 -2.63 -21.07
N ARG A 67 25.62 -2.94 -20.50
CA ARG A 67 25.78 -3.17 -19.05
C ARG A 67 25.47 -1.92 -18.22
N ARG A 68 25.74 -0.71 -18.72
CA ARG A 68 25.32 0.54 -18.06
C ARG A 68 23.81 0.68 -18.08
N LYS A 69 23.15 0.43 -19.21
CA LYS A 69 21.68 0.41 -19.32
C LYS A 69 21.05 -0.64 -18.40
N ASN A 70 21.55 -1.86 -18.40
CA ASN A 70 21.09 -2.94 -17.53
C ASN A 70 21.32 -2.67 -16.03
N ARG A 71 22.38 -1.91 -15.66
CA ARG A 71 22.57 -1.43 -14.27
C ARG A 71 21.55 -0.38 -13.87
N MET A 72 21.12 0.47 -14.81
CA MET A 72 20.05 1.44 -14.54
C MET A 72 18.69 0.75 -14.39
N GLU A 73 18.47 -0.36 -15.11
CA GLU A 73 17.22 -1.13 -15.10
C GLU A 73 17.18 -2.25 -14.04
N GLY A 74 18.28 -2.49 -13.32
CA GLY A 74 18.44 -3.59 -12.37
C GLY A 74 17.68 -3.39 -11.05
N ILE A 75 16.40 -3.76 -11.02
CA ILE A 75 15.46 -3.61 -9.89
C ILE A 75 15.97 -4.22 -8.56
N GLN A 76 16.81 -5.26 -8.59
CA GLN A 76 17.26 -5.97 -7.37
C GLN A 76 18.39 -5.28 -6.58
N ASN A 77 19.32 -4.56 -7.23
CA ASN A 77 20.42 -3.89 -6.51
C ASN A 77 19.99 -2.55 -5.89
N VAL A 78 18.98 -1.91 -6.46
CA VAL A 78 18.49 -0.59 -6.01
C VAL A 78 17.83 -0.68 -4.63
N SER A 79 17.11 -1.77 -4.33
CA SER A 79 16.42 -1.94 -3.04
C SER A 79 17.38 -2.15 -1.86
N ILE A 80 18.46 -2.92 -2.04
CA ILE A 80 19.49 -3.13 -1.02
C ILE A 80 20.34 -1.87 -0.83
N ALA A 81 20.70 -1.18 -1.93
CA ALA A 81 21.40 0.09 -1.84
C ALA A 81 20.58 1.14 -1.09
N ALA A 82 19.29 1.28 -1.43
CA ALA A 82 18.37 2.19 -0.74
C ALA A 82 18.15 1.80 0.74
N PHE A 83 18.12 0.51 1.05
CA PHE A 83 18.07 0.02 2.44
C PHE A 83 19.29 0.48 3.24
N ASN A 84 20.49 0.23 2.72
CA ASN A 84 21.73 0.61 3.40
C ASN A 84 21.88 2.13 3.55
N ASP A 85 21.49 2.88 2.51
CA ASP A 85 21.50 4.34 2.51
C ASP A 85 20.57 4.94 3.57
N ALA A 86 19.31 4.45 3.61
CA ALA A 86 18.34 4.86 4.62
C ALA A 86 18.85 4.57 6.04
N ARG A 87 19.42 3.37 6.27
CA ARG A 87 19.96 2.98 7.57
C ARG A 87 21.13 3.88 8.00
N ALA A 88 22.07 4.17 7.11
CA ALA A 88 23.24 5.00 7.41
C ALA A 88 22.83 6.46 7.69
N THR A 89 21.88 6.98 6.91
CA THR A 89 21.36 8.33 7.06
C THR A 89 20.57 8.48 8.36
N LEU A 90 19.67 7.54 8.67
CA LEU A 90 18.90 7.55 9.91
C LEU A 90 19.78 7.44 11.16
N ALA A 91 20.85 6.64 11.11
CA ALA A 91 21.83 6.58 12.21
C ALA A 91 22.54 7.93 12.43
N THR A 92 22.84 8.65 11.35
CA THR A 92 23.44 9.99 11.44
C THR A 92 22.46 10.98 12.04
N LEU A 93 21.21 10.99 11.56
CA LEU A 93 20.14 11.83 12.10
C LEU A 93 19.90 11.55 13.58
N GLN A 94 19.87 10.29 14.01
CA GLN A 94 19.73 9.93 15.42
C GLN A 94 20.83 10.55 16.28
N ARG A 95 22.09 10.48 15.84
CA ARG A 95 23.20 11.08 16.57
C ARG A 95 23.01 12.60 16.68
N ASP A 96 22.62 13.26 15.60
CA ASP A 96 22.44 14.71 15.59
C ASP A 96 21.25 15.15 16.45
N MET A 97 20.15 14.38 16.43
CA MET A 97 19.00 14.59 17.31
C MET A 97 19.35 14.36 18.78
N SER A 98 20.10 13.31 19.13
CA SER A 98 20.60 13.08 20.49
C SER A 98 21.51 14.22 20.96
N ASN A 99 22.39 14.73 20.09
CA ASN A 99 23.25 15.87 20.40
C ASN A 99 22.46 17.18 20.56
N LEU A 100 21.36 17.36 19.82
CA LEU A 100 20.48 18.50 20.00
C LEU A 100 19.77 18.43 21.35
N HIS A 101 19.14 17.29 21.65
CA HIS A 101 18.50 17.04 22.93
C HIS A 101 19.46 17.29 24.11
N GLY A 102 20.66 16.71 24.09
CA GLY A 102 21.62 16.89 25.18
C GLY A 102 22.16 18.33 25.34
N ARG A 103 22.01 19.20 24.34
CA ARG A 103 22.46 20.61 24.42
C ARG A 103 21.35 21.58 24.78
N THR A 104 20.10 21.26 24.47
CA THR A 104 18.98 22.21 24.56
C THR A 104 17.77 21.67 25.33
N ASP A 105 17.84 20.43 25.82
CA ASP A 105 16.72 19.71 26.46
C ASP A 105 15.44 19.65 25.59
N ILE A 106 15.60 19.78 24.27
CA ILE A 106 14.48 19.62 23.33
C ILE A 106 14.18 18.14 23.20
N ASP A 107 12.95 17.75 23.52
CA ASP A 107 12.46 16.40 23.30
C ASP A 107 12.10 16.18 21.83
N ILE A 108 12.61 15.10 21.25
CA ILE A 108 12.49 14.79 19.83
C ILE A 108 11.83 13.44 19.66
N PHE A 109 10.84 13.39 18.77
CA PHE A 109 10.22 12.17 18.28
C PHE A 109 10.41 12.08 16.77
N CYS A 110 11.06 11.01 16.31
CA CYS A 110 11.31 10.76 14.90
C CYS A 110 10.81 9.35 14.53
N VAL A 111 10.01 9.28 13.47
CA VAL A 111 9.62 8.01 12.88
C VAL A 111 9.77 8.07 11.37
N ALA A 112 10.37 7.04 10.80
CA ALA A 112 10.47 6.86 9.35
C ALA A 112 9.87 5.52 8.95
N PHE A 113 9.10 5.51 7.87
CA PHE A 113 8.38 4.35 7.37
C PHE A 113 8.77 4.08 5.92
N ARG A 114 8.59 2.85 5.46
CA ARG A 114 8.71 2.58 4.02
C ARG A 114 7.50 3.12 3.27
N SER A 115 7.74 3.60 2.05
CA SER A 115 6.70 4.04 1.12
C SER A 115 6.28 2.94 0.14
N LYS A 116 6.96 1.79 0.14
CA LYS A 116 6.66 0.65 -0.73
C LYS A 116 6.64 -0.65 0.07
N ILE A 117 5.73 -1.56 -0.31
CA ILE A 117 5.51 -2.85 0.38
C ILE A 117 6.74 -3.77 0.25
N ASP A 118 7.46 -3.69 -0.87
CA ASP A 118 8.63 -4.50 -1.20
C ASP A 118 9.95 -3.98 -0.61
N ALA A 119 9.91 -2.86 0.11
CA ALA A 119 11.10 -2.33 0.79
C ALA A 119 11.44 -3.15 2.04
N TYR A 120 12.74 -3.41 2.22
CA TYR A 120 13.29 -4.20 3.33
C TYR A 120 13.31 -3.49 4.70
N ASN A 121 13.14 -2.16 4.73
CA ASN A 121 13.20 -1.39 5.97
C ASN A 121 11.95 -1.65 6.83
N THR A 122 12.14 -1.91 8.12
CA THR A 122 11.07 -1.81 9.11
C THR A 122 10.90 -0.34 9.54
N PRO A 123 9.76 0.04 10.13
CA PRO A 123 9.61 1.36 10.75
C PRO A 123 10.78 1.66 11.68
N TYR A 124 11.45 2.78 11.41
CA TYR A 124 12.50 3.30 12.25
C TYR A 124 11.89 4.25 13.27
N ILE A 125 12.15 4.00 14.55
CA ILE A 125 11.57 4.77 15.66
C ILE A 125 12.72 5.26 16.53
N PHE A 126 12.76 6.56 16.75
CA PHE A 126 13.69 7.19 17.68
C PHE A 126 12.95 8.24 18.51
N TYR A 127 13.21 8.24 19.80
CA TYR A 127 12.72 9.27 20.72
C TYR A 127 13.76 9.51 21.81
N THR A 128 13.83 10.74 22.29
CA THR A 128 14.81 11.15 23.33
C THR A 128 14.30 10.90 24.74
N SER A 129 12.98 10.76 24.92
CA SER A 129 12.33 10.70 26.23
C SER A 129 11.21 9.65 26.24
N GLU A 130 11.22 8.81 27.26
CA GLU A 130 10.18 7.78 27.50
C GLU A 130 8.78 8.38 27.66
N ARG A 131 8.69 9.67 28.03
CA ARG A 131 7.41 10.39 28.13
C ARG A 131 6.69 10.45 26.78
N ILE A 132 7.43 10.47 25.67
CA ILE A 132 6.86 10.45 24.32
C ILE A 132 6.16 9.11 24.07
N ALA A 133 6.84 7.99 24.36
CA ALA A 133 6.27 6.66 24.22
C ALA A 133 5.04 6.48 25.12
N ALA A 134 5.12 6.93 26.38
CA ALA A 134 4.00 6.90 27.32
C ALA A 134 2.82 7.77 26.85
N TYR A 135 3.09 8.96 26.32
CA TYR A 135 2.04 9.83 25.76
C TYR A 135 1.29 9.14 24.63
N ILE A 136 2.02 8.58 23.65
CA ILE A 136 1.41 7.85 22.54
C ILE A 136 0.58 6.66 23.04
N GLN A 137 1.10 5.90 23.99
CA GLN A 137 0.39 4.77 24.58
C GLN A 137 -0.90 5.19 25.29
N ASN A 138 -0.87 6.28 26.05
CA ASN A 138 -2.04 6.78 26.75
C ASN A 138 -3.12 7.31 25.78
N GLN A 139 -2.72 8.01 24.72
CA GLN A 139 -3.66 8.60 23.76
C GLN A 139 -4.26 7.58 22.81
N THR A 140 -3.44 6.63 22.35
CA THR A 140 -3.83 5.69 21.28
C THR A 140 -4.18 4.30 21.79
N ARG A 141 -3.85 4.00 23.06
CA ARG A 141 -3.89 2.65 23.66
C ARG A 141 -3.02 1.64 22.91
N LYS A 142 -2.02 2.11 22.18
CA LYS A 142 -1.07 1.31 21.40
C LYS A 142 0.35 1.62 21.82
N THR A 143 1.22 0.62 21.83
CA THR A 143 2.66 0.86 21.97
C THR A 143 3.17 1.75 20.84
N ILE A 144 4.30 2.42 21.05
CA ILE A 144 4.92 3.26 20.02
C ILE A 144 5.25 2.47 18.73
N HIS A 145 5.56 1.18 18.86
CA HIS A 145 5.78 0.27 17.74
C HIS A 145 4.49 -0.02 16.97
N GLU A 146 3.40 -0.35 17.65
CA GLU A 146 2.09 -0.57 17.02
C GLU A 146 1.54 0.70 16.37
N PHE A 147 1.78 1.86 17.00
CA PHE A 147 1.49 3.16 16.40
C PHE A 147 2.26 3.36 15.09
N ALA A 148 3.57 3.12 15.11
CA ALA A 148 4.43 3.24 13.94
C ALA A 148 4.01 2.26 12.82
N LEU A 149 3.70 1.01 13.15
CA LEU A 149 3.19 0.02 12.18
C LEU A 149 1.85 0.44 11.58
N GLY A 150 0.94 1.00 12.38
CA GLY A 150 -0.34 1.51 11.90
C GLY A 150 -0.18 2.69 10.92
N MET A 151 0.73 3.61 11.23
CA MET A 151 1.08 4.72 10.35
C MET A 151 1.73 4.25 9.04
N GLU A 152 2.63 3.25 9.10
CA GLU A 152 3.21 2.64 7.91
C GLU A 152 2.15 1.97 7.05
N ALA A 153 1.27 1.15 7.65
CA ALA A 153 0.18 0.49 6.93
C ALA A 153 -0.75 1.49 6.24
N TYR A 154 -1.09 2.59 6.93
CA TYR A 154 -1.89 3.68 6.37
C TYR A 154 -1.20 4.31 5.14
N ASN A 155 0.09 4.64 5.25
CA ASN A 155 0.86 5.22 4.17
C ASN A 155 1.00 4.27 2.96
N LEU A 156 1.21 2.98 3.21
CA LEU A 156 1.28 1.96 2.16
C LEU A 156 -0.06 1.71 1.47
N SER A 157 -1.17 1.85 2.20
CA SER A 157 -2.52 1.73 1.63
C SER A 157 -2.96 2.94 0.81
N GLY A 158 -2.17 4.04 0.79
CA GLY A 158 -2.46 5.22 -0.03
C GLY A 158 -3.70 6.01 0.38
N ALA A 159 -4.05 6.00 1.68
CA ALA A 159 -4.99 6.91 2.33
C ALA A 159 -6.17 7.43 1.47
N ASN A 160 -7.06 6.51 1.07
CA ASN A 160 -8.50 6.80 0.96
C ASN A 160 -9.32 5.99 1.98
N THR A 161 -8.66 5.40 2.96
CA THR A 161 -9.28 4.64 4.03
C THR A 161 -8.83 5.22 5.36
N GLN A 162 -9.55 6.25 5.83
CA GLN A 162 -9.78 6.31 7.27
C GLN A 162 -10.19 4.90 7.72
N PRO A 163 -9.63 4.35 8.83
CA PRO A 163 -10.29 3.23 9.46
C PRO A 163 -11.70 3.73 9.74
N LEU A 164 -12.68 3.26 8.97
CA LEU A 164 -14.05 3.70 9.12
C LEU A 164 -14.34 3.53 10.59
N LYS A 165 -14.73 4.61 11.28
CA LYS A 165 -15.21 4.42 12.64
C LYS A 165 -16.33 3.39 12.53
N HIS A 166 -16.45 2.51 13.51
CA HIS A 166 -17.53 1.53 13.54
C HIS A 166 -18.89 2.19 13.23
N ASP A 167 -19.08 3.42 13.68
CA ASP A 167 -20.25 4.26 13.39
C ASP A 167 -20.40 4.65 11.91
N ASP A 168 -19.30 4.90 11.20
CA ASP A 168 -19.28 5.20 9.76
C ASP A 168 -19.63 3.94 8.94
N GLU A 169 -19.10 2.77 9.33
CA GLU A 169 -19.47 1.47 8.74
C GLU A 169 -20.95 1.15 8.93
N VAL A 170 -21.46 1.33 10.16
CA VAL A 170 -22.88 1.15 10.48
C VAL A 170 -23.73 2.08 9.63
N THR A 171 -23.35 3.36 9.53
CA THR A 171 -24.10 4.37 8.77
C THR A 171 -24.09 4.07 7.26
N ALA A 172 -22.94 3.71 6.71
CA ALA A 172 -22.81 3.33 5.31
C ALA A 172 -23.64 2.08 4.99
N LEU A 173 -23.61 1.07 5.87
CA LEU A 173 -24.37 -0.16 5.69
C LEU A 173 -25.88 0.07 5.80
N LYS A 174 -26.33 0.91 6.75
CA LYS A 174 -27.73 1.34 6.87
C LYS A 174 -28.24 1.96 5.57
N LYS A 175 -27.47 2.90 5.00
CA LYS A 175 -27.80 3.56 3.73
C LYS A 175 -27.90 2.53 2.60
N LYS A 176 -26.89 1.68 2.47
CA LYS A 176 -26.83 0.64 1.43
C LYS A 176 -28.01 -0.34 1.49
N ILE A 177 -28.44 -0.72 2.70
CA ILE A 177 -29.64 -1.56 2.87
C ILE A 177 -30.90 -0.78 2.51
N ALA A 178 -31.03 0.48 2.93
CA ALA A 178 -32.21 1.28 2.61
C ALA A 178 -32.38 1.46 1.09
N ASP A 179 -31.29 1.72 0.38
CA ASP A 179 -31.27 1.84 -1.08
C ASP A 179 -31.68 0.51 -1.75
N LEU A 180 -31.09 -0.61 -1.31
CA LEU A 180 -31.42 -1.95 -1.82
C LEU A 180 -32.89 -2.34 -1.58
N VAL A 181 -33.42 -2.07 -0.38
CA VAL A 181 -34.83 -2.35 -0.06
C VAL A 181 -35.74 -1.50 -0.93
N TYR A 182 -35.40 -0.24 -1.18
CA TYR A 182 -36.21 0.63 -2.02
C TYR A 182 -36.17 0.18 -3.49
N GLU A 183 -35.00 -0.21 -4.01
CA GLU A 183 -34.86 -0.81 -5.34
C GLU A 183 -35.75 -2.05 -5.50
N LYS A 184 -35.67 -2.99 -4.55
CA LYS A 184 -36.49 -4.22 -4.56
C LYS A 184 -37.99 -3.94 -4.42
N LEU A 185 -38.36 -2.87 -3.73
CA LEU A 185 -39.75 -2.42 -3.63
C LEU A 185 -40.25 -1.91 -4.98
N LEU A 186 -39.45 -1.12 -5.69
CA LEU A 186 -39.81 -0.61 -7.02
C LEU A 186 -39.99 -1.75 -8.02
N GLU A 187 -39.11 -2.75 -7.99
CA GLU A 187 -39.24 -3.98 -8.79
C GLU A 187 -40.58 -4.69 -8.51
N ALA A 188 -40.95 -4.86 -7.24
CA ALA A 188 -42.21 -5.54 -6.88
C ALA A 188 -43.47 -4.70 -7.20
N CYS A 189 -43.32 -3.38 -7.30
CA CYS A 189 -44.39 -2.46 -7.68
C CYS A 189 -44.43 -2.16 -9.19
N GLU A 190 -43.60 -2.82 -10.00
CA GLU A 190 -43.57 -2.59 -11.45
C GLU A 190 -44.95 -2.85 -12.07
N GLY A 191 -45.43 -1.87 -12.85
CA GLY A 191 -46.79 -1.85 -13.42
C GLY A 191 -47.88 -1.28 -12.51
N ARG A 192 -47.54 -0.81 -11.30
CA ARG A 192 -48.45 -0.10 -10.38
C ARG A 192 -47.94 1.31 -10.09
N SER A 193 -48.67 2.05 -9.25
CA SER A 193 -48.24 3.38 -8.77
C SER A 193 -46.90 3.27 -8.02
N THR A 194 -45.98 4.19 -8.31
CA THR A 194 -44.66 4.21 -7.68
C THR A 194 -44.74 4.69 -6.23
N PRO A 195 -44.31 3.90 -5.22
CA PRO A 195 -44.23 4.36 -3.85
C PRO A 195 -43.10 5.39 -3.70
N PRO A 196 -43.31 6.54 -3.03
CA PRO A 196 -42.28 7.57 -2.90
C PRO A 196 -41.15 7.20 -1.93
N LYS A 197 -41.41 6.26 -1.01
CA LYS A 197 -40.46 5.69 -0.06
C LYS A 197 -41.03 4.44 0.59
N MET A 198 -40.16 3.65 1.22
CA MET A 198 -40.55 2.51 2.03
C MET A 198 -41.08 2.94 3.41
N PHE A 199 -42.33 2.55 3.75
CA PHE A 199 -42.93 2.79 5.06
C PHE A 199 -42.91 1.55 5.94
N TYR A 200 -42.08 1.52 6.98
CA TYR A 200 -42.03 0.40 7.93
C TYR A 200 -43.12 0.47 9.02
N VAL A 201 -43.53 1.69 9.38
CA VAL A 201 -44.62 1.93 10.34
C VAL A 201 -45.94 2.00 9.58
N ASN A 202 -46.94 1.28 10.06
CA ASN A 202 -48.23 1.12 9.39
C ASN A 202 -48.06 0.61 7.95
N PHE A 203 -47.15 -0.36 7.77
CA PHE A 203 -46.81 -0.94 6.46
C PHE A 203 -48.07 -1.46 5.75
N GLU A 204 -48.97 -2.11 6.48
CA GLU A 204 -50.23 -2.63 5.93
C GLU A 204 -51.07 -1.54 5.26
N SER A 205 -51.34 -0.42 5.93
CA SER A 205 -52.19 0.65 5.37
C SER A 205 -51.47 1.54 4.35
N ARG A 206 -50.15 1.71 4.47
CA ARG A 206 -49.37 2.61 3.61
C ARG A 206 -48.74 1.93 2.41
N MET A 207 -48.45 0.64 2.53
CA MET A 207 -47.80 -0.16 1.50
C MET A 207 -48.75 -1.20 0.93
N THR A 208 -49.25 -2.13 1.76
CA THR A 208 -50.05 -3.25 1.25
C THR A 208 -51.39 -2.79 0.68
N ALA A 209 -52.16 -1.97 1.38
CA ALA A 209 -53.45 -1.47 0.90
C ALA A 209 -53.34 -0.66 -0.39
N LYS A 210 -52.26 0.10 -0.57
CA LYS A 210 -52.09 1.05 -1.69
C LYS A 210 -51.40 0.47 -2.91
N TYR A 211 -50.47 -0.47 -2.69
CA TYR A 211 -49.60 -0.98 -3.75
C TYR A 211 -49.68 -2.51 -3.89
N GLY A 212 -50.41 -3.19 -3.00
CA GLY A 212 -50.62 -4.64 -3.05
C GLY A 212 -49.32 -5.43 -2.87
N VAL A 213 -48.43 -4.96 -2.00
CA VAL A 213 -47.14 -5.61 -1.72
C VAL A 213 -47.04 -6.04 -0.26
N VAL A 214 -46.48 -7.24 -0.04
CA VAL A 214 -46.19 -7.80 1.28
C VAL A 214 -44.72 -8.21 1.37
N VAL A 215 -44.11 -8.10 2.54
CA VAL A 215 -42.73 -8.58 2.76
C VAL A 215 -42.79 -10.03 3.21
N ARG A 216 -42.02 -10.90 2.57
CA ARG A 216 -41.86 -12.31 2.97
C ARG A 216 -40.47 -12.55 3.58
N ASN A 217 -40.42 -13.47 4.54
CA ASN A 217 -39.19 -13.95 5.18
C ASN A 217 -38.29 -12.84 5.74
N TRP A 218 -38.86 -11.91 6.49
CA TRP A 218 -38.07 -10.87 7.15
C TRP A 218 -37.10 -11.50 8.17
N PRO A 219 -35.79 -11.19 8.13
CA PRO A 219 -34.77 -12.02 8.75
C PRO A 219 -34.48 -11.68 10.23
N ILE A 220 -35.08 -10.59 10.74
CA ILE A 220 -34.86 -10.12 12.11
C ILE A 220 -36.20 -10.03 12.86
N ARG A 221 -36.19 -10.21 14.18
CA ARG A 221 -37.43 -10.35 14.98
C ARG A 221 -38.41 -9.19 14.84
N LYS A 222 -37.91 -7.96 14.70
CA LYS A 222 -38.73 -6.75 14.61
C LYS A 222 -38.70 -6.22 13.18
N PHE A 223 -39.87 -6.02 12.58
CA PHE A 223 -39.99 -5.30 11.32
C PHE A 223 -39.73 -3.80 11.56
N THR A 224 -38.58 -3.30 11.10
CA THR A 224 -38.14 -1.93 11.35
C THR A 224 -37.26 -1.41 10.21
N ALA A 225 -37.20 -0.09 10.09
CA ALA A 225 -36.30 0.57 9.17
C ALA A 225 -34.83 0.26 9.51
N PRO A 226 -33.96 0.06 8.50
CA PRO A 226 -32.51 -0.16 8.70
C PRO A 226 -31.87 0.94 9.56
N GLY A 227 -32.31 2.19 9.43
CA GLY A 227 -31.83 3.33 10.21
C GLY A 227 -31.91 3.14 11.74
N ASN A 228 -32.86 2.34 12.22
CA ASN A 228 -33.08 2.06 13.64
C ASN A 228 -32.29 0.84 14.16
N VAL A 229 -31.54 0.15 13.32
CA VAL A 229 -30.75 -1.04 13.69
C VAL A 229 -29.30 -0.62 13.95
N ASN A 230 -28.83 -0.72 15.19
CA ASN A 230 -27.49 -0.24 15.58
C ASN A 230 -26.44 -1.37 15.71
N SER A 231 -26.78 -2.59 15.32
CA SER A 231 -25.90 -3.77 15.41
C SER A 231 -25.38 -4.14 14.02
N LEU A 232 -24.06 -4.10 13.82
CA LEU A 232 -23.43 -4.52 12.56
C LEU A 232 -23.81 -5.95 12.15
N PRO A 233 -23.71 -6.98 13.01
CA PRO A 233 -24.11 -8.34 12.65
C PRO A 233 -25.57 -8.42 12.17
N THR A 234 -26.46 -7.67 12.82
CA THR A 234 -27.88 -7.63 12.46
C THR A 234 -28.11 -6.94 11.12
N LEU A 235 -27.38 -5.86 10.83
CA LEU A 235 -27.41 -5.18 9.54
C LEU A 235 -26.85 -6.07 8.43
N SER A 236 -25.76 -6.81 8.68
CA SER A 236 -25.18 -7.75 7.71
C SER A 236 -26.14 -8.89 7.37
N ILE A 237 -26.82 -9.46 8.36
CA ILE A 237 -27.88 -10.47 8.14
C ILE A 237 -28.99 -9.89 7.26
N LEU A 238 -29.46 -8.70 7.59
CA LEU A 238 -30.52 -8.03 6.83
C LEU A 238 -30.09 -7.76 5.38
N TYR A 239 -28.89 -7.23 5.18
CA TYR A 239 -28.33 -6.97 3.84
C TYR A 239 -28.23 -8.26 3.02
N ASN A 240 -27.67 -9.33 3.59
CA ASN A 240 -27.48 -10.59 2.90
C ASN A 240 -28.83 -11.28 2.57
N ALA A 241 -29.83 -11.17 3.45
CA ALA A 241 -31.14 -11.74 3.20
C ALA A 241 -31.87 -11.06 2.02
N TRP A 242 -31.78 -9.73 1.90
CA TRP A 242 -32.29 -8.99 0.74
C TRP A 242 -31.48 -9.28 -0.54
N ARG A 243 -30.15 -9.31 -0.43
CA ARG A 243 -29.27 -9.57 -1.58
C ARG A 243 -29.42 -10.97 -2.15
N SER A 244 -29.62 -11.97 -1.29
CA SER A 244 -29.83 -13.37 -1.70
C SER A 244 -31.25 -13.66 -2.18
N GLY A 245 -32.19 -12.72 -2.01
CA GLY A 245 -33.61 -12.93 -2.30
C GLY A 245 -34.36 -13.76 -1.24
N ALA A 246 -33.67 -14.20 -0.18
CA ALA A 246 -34.31 -14.88 0.95
C ALA A 246 -35.46 -14.05 1.53
N THR A 247 -35.20 -12.75 1.73
CA THR A 247 -36.22 -11.73 2.00
C THR A 247 -36.54 -10.99 0.70
N HIS A 248 -37.82 -10.88 0.37
CA HIS A 248 -38.27 -10.18 -0.83
C HIS A 248 -39.66 -9.57 -0.64
N PHE A 249 -39.99 -8.62 -1.51
CA PHE A 249 -41.35 -8.15 -1.68
C PHE A 249 -42.11 -9.12 -2.58
N HIS A 250 -43.26 -9.57 -2.10
CA HIS A 250 -44.19 -10.37 -2.86
C HIS A 250 -45.36 -9.48 -3.28
N ARG A 251 -45.58 -9.41 -4.60
CA ARG A 251 -46.72 -8.71 -5.19
C ARG A 251 -47.95 -9.61 -5.08
N LEU A 252 -49.00 -9.10 -4.44
CA LEU A 252 -50.30 -9.77 -4.40
C LEU A 252 -50.96 -9.67 -5.77
N ASP A 253 -51.57 -10.75 -6.22
CA ASP A 253 -52.44 -10.73 -7.40
C ASP A 253 -53.75 -9.99 -7.08
N ASP A 254 -54.50 -9.57 -8.12
CA ASP A 254 -55.66 -8.69 -7.94
C ASP A 254 -56.75 -9.32 -7.06
N ASP A 255 -56.95 -10.64 -7.14
CA ASP A 255 -57.88 -11.36 -6.27
C ASP A 255 -57.40 -11.43 -4.82
N GLN A 256 -56.10 -11.68 -4.63
CA GLN A 256 -55.49 -11.70 -3.29
C GLN A 256 -55.51 -10.31 -2.66
N TRP A 257 -55.31 -9.27 -3.45
CA TRP A 257 -55.31 -7.89 -2.99
C TRP A 257 -56.72 -7.41 -2.66
N ARG A 258 -57.75 -7.83 -3.40
CA ARG A 258 -59.16 -7.54 -3.04
C ARG A 258 -59.62 -8.26 -1.78
N GLN A 259 -59.05 -9.42 -1.48
CA GLN A 259 -59.36 -10.20 -0.28
C GLN A 259 -58.61 -9.73 0.97
N TRP A 260 -57.45 -9.08 0.78
CA TRP A 260 -56.62 -8.54 1.85
C TRP A 260 -57.23 -7.25 2.43
#